data_AF-X6LAQ2-F1
#
_entry.id   AF-X6LAQ2-F1
#
_cell.length_a   1.000
_cell.length_b   1.000
_cell.length_c   1.000
_cell.angle_alpha   90.00
_cell.angle_beta   90.00
_cell.angle_gamma   90.00
#
_symmetry.space_group_name_H-M   'P 1'
#
loop_
_entity.id
_entity.type
_entity.pdbx_description
1 polymer ?
#
loop_
_entity_poly.entity_id
_entity_poly.type
_entity_poly.pdbx_seq_one_letter_code
_entity_poly.pdbx_strand_id
1 'polypeptide(L)'
;MIGKAKLIKNALVVMIAISEYEDNNKWPNLESAKDTDINNFKYIFGQELNYEFVYNKNPKMNKEDAQEFMAQLFVNFKLRRNMNNYDALIMIISGRGNERDVLVTSDGQYISINEIRSSFDCNQMESLKDYPKIFIID
;
A
#
# COMPACT_ATOMS: atom_id res chain seq x y z
N MET A 1 -14.50 8.45 -27.51
CA MET A 1 -13.03 8.35 -27.36
C MET A 1 -12.69 6.88 -27.18
N ILE A 2 -11.86 6.31 -28.05
CA ILE A 2 -11.27 4.98 -27.81
C ILE A 2 -10.04 5.23 -26.94
N GLY A 3 -10.05 4.77 -25.69
CA GLY A 3 -8.93 4.97 -24.78
C GLY A 3 -7.64 4.37 -25.34
N LYS A 4 -6.53 5.09 -25.26
CA LYS A 4 -5.23 4.59 -25.69
C LYS A 4 -4.68 3.67 -24.60
N ALA A 5 -4.29 2.44 -24.96
CA ALA A 5 -3.60 1.55 -24.03
C ALA A 5 -2.29 2.20 -23.56
N LYS A 6 -2.08 2.24 -22.24
CA LYS A 6 -0.86 2.77 -21.60
C LYS A 6 -0.09 1.60 -21.00
N LEU A 7 1.14 1.42 -21.44
CA LEU A 7 2.06 0.45 -20.87
C LEU A 7 2.71 1.03 -19.60
N ILE A 8 2.64 0.31 -18.49
CA ILE A 8 3.30 0.66 -17.22
C ILE A 8 4.71 0.05 -17.23
N LYS A 9 5.73 0.91 -17.14
CA LYS A 9 7.15 0.50 -17.22
C LYS A 9 7.91 0.70 -15.92
N ASN A 10 7.46 1.62 -15.06
CA ASN A 10 8.16 2.01 -13.84
C ASN A 10 7.15 2.31 -12.74
N ALA A 11 6.48 1.27 -12.24
CA ALA A 11 5.57 1.42 -11.12
C ALA A 11 6.34 1.45 -9.79
N LEU A 12 5.87 2.28 -8.87
CA LEU A 12 6.12 2.05 -7.45
C LEU A 12 5.02 1.15 -6.92
N VAL A 13 5.39 0.00 -6.35
CA VAL A 13 4.49 -0.91 -5.66
C VAL A 13 4.79 -0.84 -4.18
N VAL A 14 3.77 -0.51 -3.39
CA VAL A 14 3.88 -0.44 -1.94
C VAL A 14 2.85 -1.35 -1.33
N MET A 15 3.27 -2.17 -0.37
CA MET A 15 2.42 -3.07 0.40
C MET A 15 2.44 -2.69 1.88
N ILE A 16 1.25 -2.58 2.47
CA ILE A 16 1.06 -2.54 3.93
C ILE A 16 0.47 -3.88 4.32
N ALA A 17 1.19 -4.64 5.14
CA ALA A 17 0.81 -5.97 5.60
C ALA A 17 0.76 -5.99 7.13
N ILE A 18 -0.43 -6.04 7.72
CA ILE A 18 -0.61 -6.14 9.18
C ILE A 18 -1.16 -7.54 9.50
N SER A 19 -0.29 -8.37 10.08
CA SER A 19 -0.60 -9.77 10.37
C SER A 19 -0.65 -10.10 11.85
N GLU A 20 -0.14 -9.22 12.72
CA GLU A 20 -0.06 -9.44 14.15
C GLU A 20 -0.85 -8.38 14.91
N TYR A 21 -1.70 -8.82 15.85
CA TYR A 21 -2.62 -7.96 16.62
C TYR A 21 -2.42 -8.17 18.12
N GLU A 22 -2.63 -7.12 18.90
CA GLU A 22 -2.50 -7.15 20.37
C GLU A 22 -3.59 -8.00 21.02
N ASP A 23 -4.84 -7.79 20.61
CA ASP A 23 -5.98 -8.60 21.04
C ASP A 23 -6.24 -9.72 20.01
N ASN A 24 -5.50 -10.82 20.14
CA ASN A 24 -5.62 -11.98 19.27
C ASN A 24 -6.96 -12.72 19.42
N ASN A 25 -7.74 -12.45 20.47
CA ASN A 25 -9.08 -13.02 20.62
C ASN A 25 -10.08 -12.29 19.73
N LYS A 26 -9.97 -10.95 19.67
CA LYS A 26 -10.82 -10.11 18.82
C LYS A 26 -10.37 -10.14 17.37
N TRP A 27 -9.06 -10.04 17.13
CA TRP A 27 -8.44 -10.00 15.81
C TRP A 27 -7.38 -11.10 15.70
N PRO A 28 -7.76 -12.31 15.27
CA PRO A 28 -6.80 -13.39 15.12
C PRO A 28 -5.71 -13.01 14.12
N ASN A 29 -4.46 -13.30 14.47
CA ASN A 29 -3.30 -13.11 13.61
C ASN A 29 -3.49 -13.78 12.23
N LEU A 30 -2.92 -13.15 11.21
CA LEU A 30 -3.00 -13.57 9.82
C LEU A 30 -1.64 -14.09 9.36
N GLU A 31 -1.30 -15.35 9.67
CA GLU A 31 0.00 -15.92 9.30
C GLU A 31 0.29 -15.85 7.79
N SER A 32 -0.75 -15.93 6.94
CA SER A 32 -0.62 -15.81 5.48
C SER A 32 -0.07 -14.46 5.03
N ALA A 33 -0.54 -13.36 5.64
CA ALA A 33 -0.16 -12.00 5.30
C ALA A 33 1.31 -11.71 5.64
N LYS A 34 1.88 -12.41 6.62
CA LYS A 34 3.26 -12.22 7.08
C LYS A 34 4.29 -12.72 6.07
N ASP A 35 4.02 -13.84 5.41
CA ASP A 35 5.02 -14.52 4.59
C ASP A 35 4.49 -14.88 3.19
N THR A 36 3.29 -15.45 3.07
CA THR A 36 2.81 -15.93 1.77
C THR A 36 2.44 -14.77 0.85
N ASP A 37 1.64 -13.83 1.33
CA ASP A 37 1.14 -12.74 0.48
C ASP A 37 2.27 -11.78 0.07
N ILE A 38 3.14 -11.41 1.02
CA ILE A 38 4.32 -10.60 0.73
C ILE A 38 5.21 -11.27 -0.31
N ASN A 39 5.48 -12.58 -0.18
CA ASN A 39 6.34 -13.28 -1.13
C ASN A 39 5.69 -13.40 -2.51
N ASN A 40 4.39 -13.67 -2.58
CA ASN A 40 3.65 -13.76 -3.84
C ASN A 40 3.63 -12.41 -4.57
N PHE A 41 3.29 -11.33 -3.88
CA PHE A 41 3.27 -9.99 -4.49
C PHE A 41 4.66 -9.50 -4.85
N LYS A 42 5.67 -9.76 -4.01
CA LYS A 42 7.06 -9.43 -4.32
C LYS A 42 7.56 -10.22 -5.53
N TYR A 43 7.19 -11.49 -5.65
CA TYR A 43 7.52 -12.29 -6.82
C TYR A 43 6.92 -11.69 -8.09
N ILE A 44 5.61 -11.46 -8.12
CA ILE A 44 4.92 -10.93 -9.30
C ILE A 44 5.39 -9.51 -9.63
N PHE A 45 5.30 -8.57 -8.70
CA PHE A 45 5.59 -7.17 -8.99
C PHE A 45 7.09 -6.86 -9.01
N GLY A 46 7.85 -7.42 -8.09
CA GLY A 46 9.28 -7.13 -7.96
C GLY A 46 10.18 -7.96 -8.88
N GLN A 47 9.85 -9.23 -9.12
CA GLN A 47 10.72 -10.13 -9.91
C GLN A 47 10.23 -10.29 -11.35
N GLU A 48 8.96 -10.64 -11.55
CA GLU A 48 8.42 -10.86 -12.90
C GLU A 48 8.19 -9.54 -13.66
N LEU A 49 7.62 -8.54 -13.00
CA LEU A 49 7.34 -7.23 -13.61
C LEU A 49 8.47 -6.21 -13.42
N ASN A 50 9.46 -6.51 -12.57
CA ASN A 50 10.62 -5.66 -12.28
C ASN A 50 10.25 -4.22 -11.86
N TYR A 51 9.19 -4.09 -11.06
CA TYR A 51 8.79 -2.83 -10.45
C TYR A 51 9.46 -2.62 -9.09
N GLU A 52 9.55 -1.38 -8.64
CA GLU A 52 10.10 -1.07 -7.33
C GLU A 52 9.10 -1.48 -6.24
N PHE A 53 9.43 -2.51 -5.45
CA PHE A 53 8.54 -3.09 -4.46
C PHE A 53 8.99 -2.77 -3.02
N VAL A 54 8.10 -2.15 -2.25
CA VAL A 54 8.36 -1.67 -0.89
C VAL A 54 7.28 -2.19 0.03
N TYR A 55 7.64 -2.60 1.24
CA TYR A 55 6.68 -3.08 2.23
C TYR A 55 7.18 -2.84 3.65
N ASN A 56 6.26 -2.79 4.61
CA ASN A 56 6.61 -2.67 6.02
C ASN A 56 7.34 -3.93 6.51
N LYS A 57 8.41 -3.75 7.31
CA LYS A 57 9.18 -4.87 7.86
C LYS A 57 8.57 -5.47 9.12
N ASN A 58 7.87 -4.65 9.90
CA ASN A 58 7.22 -5.10 11.12
C ASN A 58 5.77 -5.53 10.81
N PRO A 59 5.39 -6.79 11.05
CA PRO A 59 4.02 -7.28 10.86
C PRO A 59 3.01 -6.72 11.88
N LYS A 60 3.49 -6.18 13.01
CA LYS A 60 2.68 -5.65 14.11
C LYS A 60 2.75 -4.13 14.14
N MET A 61 2.04 -3.46 13.22
CA MET A 61 2.01 -1.99 13.15
C MET A 61 0.76 -1.42 13.80
N ASN A 62 0.95 -0.56 14.80
CA ASN A 62 -0.14 0.24 15.34
C ASN A 62 -0.50 1.37 14.36
N LYS A 63 -1.49 2.20 14.72
CA LYS A 63 -1.90 3.30 13.86
C LYS A 63 -0.80 4.33 13.58
N GLU A 64 0.00 4.67 14.59
CA GLU A 64 1.09 5.63 14.45
C GLU A 64 2.19 5.07 13.53
N ASP A 65 2.58 3.82 13.70
CA ASP A 65 3.55 3.13 12.83
C ASP A 65 3.10 3.16 11.37
N ALA A 66 1.82 2.89 11.11
CA ALA A 66 1.25 2.88 9.76
C ALA A 66 1.25 4.27 9.14
N GLN A 67 0.90 5.30 9.91
CA GLN A 67 0.95 6.69 9.46
C GLN A 67 2.40 7.15 9.21
N GLU A 68 3.34 6.76 10.07
CA GLU A 68 4.77 7.05 9.89
C GLU A 68 5.30 6.38 8.63
N PHE A 69 5.01 5.09 8.42
CA PHE A 69 5.39 4.38 7.20
C PHE A 69 4.89 5.13 5.96
N MET A 70 3.61 5.52 5.96
CA MET A 70 3.02 6.30 4.86
C MET A 70 3.75 7.62 4.64
N ALA A 71 4.03 8.39 5.70
CA ALA A 71 4.76 9.65 5.60
C ALA A 71 6.18 9.46 5.03
N GLN A 72 6.87 8.40 5.46
CA GLN A 72 8.20 8.05 4.95
C GLN A 72 8.18 7.69 3.46
N LEU A 73 7.11 7.07 2.93
CA LEU A 73 6.99 6.81 1.49
C LEU A 73 7.09 8.10 0.65
N PHE A 74 6.38 9.16 1.06
CA PHE A 74 6.40 10.43 0.33
C PHE A 74 7.80 11.04 0.28
N VAL A 75 8.56 10.91 1.36
CA VAL A 75 9.91 11.45 1.49
C VAL A 75 10.91 10.59 0.72
N ASN A 76 10.95 9.28 1.01
CA ASN A 76 11.96 8.36 0.48
C ASN A 76 11.84 8.20 -1.04
N PHE A 77 10.63 8.14 -1.57
CA PHE A 77 10.36 7.99 -3.00
C PHE A 77 10.05 9.33 -3.69
N LYS A 78 10.19 10.45 -2.97
CA LYS A 78 10.06 11.82 -3.49
C LYS A 78 8.75 12.04 -4.26
N LEU A 79 7.66 11.43 -3.79
CA LEU A 79 6.41 11.28 -4.53
C LEU A 79 5.76 12.61 -4.91
N ARG A 80 5.85 13.63 -4.04
CA ARG A 80 5.29 14.97 -4.30
C ARG A 80 5.80 15.61 -5.59
N ARG A 81 7.02 15.27 -6.01
CA ARG A 81 7.64 15.74 -7.27
C ARG A 81 7.85 14.62 -8.28
N ASN A 82 7.55 13.38 -7.91
CA ASN A 82 7.80 12.17 -8.71
C ASN A 82 9.22 12.14 -9.31
N MET A 83 10.24 12.43 -8.51
CA MET A 83 11.61 12.58 -9.01
C MET A 83 12.22 11.27 -9.54
N ASN A 84 11.62 10.13 -9.19
CA ASN A 84 12.02 8.81 -9.67
C ASN A 84 11.28 8.42 -10.97
N ASN A 85 10.46 9.33 -11.54
CA ASN A 85 9.74 9.15 -12.79
C ASN A 85 8.82 7.91 -12.81
N TYR A 86 8.10 7.65 -11.72
CA TYR A 86 7.10 6.58 -11.71
C TYR A 86 5.97 6.88 -12.68
N ASP A 87 5.54 5.87 -13.43
CA ASP A 87 4.42 5.96 -14.36
C ASP A 87 3.17 5.21 -13.88
N ALA A 88 3.21 4.67 -12.66
CA ALA A 88 2.08 4.13 -11.92
C ALA A 88 2.40 4.04 -10.41
N LEU A 89 1.34 4.01 -9.61
CA LEU A 89 1.40 3.62 -8.20
C LEU A 89 0.48 2.42 -7.97
N ILE A 90 0.98 1.39 -7.31
CA ILE A 90 0.20 0.23 -6.89
C ILE A 90 0.28 0.15 -5.37
N MET A 91 -0.85 0.32 -4.69
CA MET A 91 -0.98 0.16 -3.24
C MET A 91 -1.66 -1.17 -2.94
N ILE A 92 -0.99 -2.01 -2.17
CA ILE A 92 -1.52 -3.28 -1.68
C ILE A 92 -1.74 -3.12 -0.17
N ILE A 93 -2.94 -3.41 0.30
CA ILE A 93 -3.29 -3.35 1.71
C ILE A 93 -3.77 -4.75 2.10
N SER A 94 -2.96 -5.44 2.90
CA SER A 94 -3.23 -6.79 3.40
C SER A 94 -3.39 -6.75 4.91
N GLY A 95 -4.56 -7.12 5.40
CA GLY A 95 -4.83 -7.09 6.83
C GLY A 95 -6.31 -7.24 7.17
N ARG A 96 -6.63 -7.16 8.46
CA ARG A 96 -8.03 -7.21 8.89
C ARG A 96 -8.74 -5.93 8.46
N GLY A 97 -9.96 -6.09 7.97
CA GLY A 97 -10.90 -4.99 7.73
C GLY A 97 -12.22 -5.21 8.45
N ASN A 98 -13.17 -4.30 8.23
CA ASN A 98 -14.55 -4.44 8.67
C ASN A 98 -15.51 -3.77 7.66
N GLU A 99 -16.81 -3.78 7.96
CA GLU A 99 -17.88 -3.26 7.10
C GLU A 99 -17.77 -1.76 6.75
N ARG A 100 -16.81 -1.03 7.32
CA ARG A 100 -16.59 0.42 7.09
C ARG A 100 -15.42 0.72 6.15
N ASP A 101 -14.92 -0.26 5.40
CA ASP A 101 -13.78 -0.12 4.49
C ASP A 101 -12.55 0.50 5.20
N VAL A 102 -12.09 -0.17 6.25
CA VAL A 102 -10.92 0.24 7.05
C VAL A 102 -9.86 -0.85 7.07
N LEU A 103 -8.61 -0.45 7.26
CA LEU A 103 -7.53 -1.30 7.75
C LEU A 103 -7.53 -1.26 9.28
N VAL A 104 -7.63 -2.42 9.92
CA VAL A 104 -7.45 -2.58 11.37
C VAL A 104 -5.95 -2.66 11.66
N THR A 105 -5.48 -1.83 12.58
CA THR A 105 -4.07 -1.80 13.01
C THR A 105 -3.85 -2.76 14.19
N SER A 106 -2.60 -3.04 14.53
CA SER A 106 -2.26 -4.05 15.55
C SER A 106 -2.88 -3.77 16.93
N ASP A 107 -3.04 -2.49 17.27
CA ASP A 107 -3.68 -1.98 18.50
C ASP A 107 -5.23 -1.94 18.41
N GLY A 108 -5.80 -2.50 17.34
CA GLY A 108 -7.25 -2.57 17.13
C GLY A 108 -7.89 -1.24 16.75
N GLN A 109 -7.10 -0.21 16.45
CA GLN A 109 -7.57 1.03 15.82
C GLN A 109 -7.80 0.85 14.32
N TYR A 110 -8.28 1.92 13.67
CA TYR A 110 -8.68 1.89 12.28
C TYR A 110 -8.04 3.04 11.49
N ILE A 111 -7.65 2.72 10.25
CA ILE A 111 -7.30 3.67 9.20
C ILE A 111 -8.27 3.47 8.05
N SER A 112 -8.91 4.54 7.60
CA SER A 112 -9.86 4.47 6.49
C SER A 112 -9.13 4.15 5.18
N ILE A 113 -9.62 3.17 4.41
CA ILE A 113 -9.08 2.91 3.07
C ILE A 113 -9.28 4.14 2.17
N ASN A 114 -10.37 4.88 2.36
CA ASN A 114 -10.59 6.14 1.64
C ASN A 114 -9.58 7.22 2.05
N GLU A 115 -9.17 7.29 3.32
CA GLU A 115 -8.12 8.21 3.78
C GLU A 115 -6.77 7.89 3.13
N ILE A 116 -6.41 6.60 3.05
CA ILE A 116 -5.22 6.15 2.33
C ILE A 116 -5.31 6.53 0.85
N ARG A 117 -6.45 6.29 0.19
CA ARG A 117 -6.65 6.65 -1.22
C ARG A 117 -6.55 8.16 -1.48
N SER A 118 -7.18 8.97 -0.64
CA SER A 118 -7.16 10.43 -0.74
C SER A 118 -5.76 11.01 -0.60
N SER A 119 -4.86 10.34 0.14
CA SER A 119 -3.45 10.76 0.25
C SER A 119 -2.71 10.73 -1.10
N PHE A 120 -3.20 9.97 -2.08
CA PHE A 120 -2.63 9.88 -3.43
C PHE A 120 -3.54 10.50 -4.52
N ASP A 121 -4.59 11.23 -4.14
CA ASP A 121 -5.43 11.89 -5.12
C ASP A 121 -4.67 12.99 -5.90
N CYS A 122 -5.28 13.51 -6.96
CA CYS A 122 -4.61 14.51 -7.79
C CYS A 122 -4.39 15.85 -7.07
N ASN A 123 -5.15 16.16 -6.01
CA ASN A 123 -4.97 17.39 -5.24
C ASN A 123 -3.76 17.28 -4.31
N GLN A 124 -3.54 16.10 -3.73
CA GLN A 124 -2.40 15.82 -2.84
C GLN A 124 -1.13 15.46 -3.64
N MET A 125 -1.30 14.87 -4.82
CA MET A 125 -0.22 14.33 -5.64
C MET A 125 -0.40 14.66 -7.13
N GLU A 126 -0.31 15.95 -7.45
CA GLU A 126 -0.37 16.48 -8.82
C GLU A 126 0.69 15.82 -9.74
N SER A 127 1.86 15.47 -9.19
CA SER A 127 2.95 14.80 -9.91
C SER A 127 2.56 13.43 -10.50
N LEU A 128 1.52 12.77 -9.96
CA LEU A 128 1.01 11.51 -10.45
C LEU A 128 -0.38 11.60 -11.10
N LYS A 129 -0.92 12.81 -11.35
CA LYS A 129 -2.34 13.00 -11.73
C LYS A 129 -2.79 12.18 -12.96
N ASP A 130 -1.93 12.07 -13.97
CA ASP A 130 -2.21 11.41 -15.26
C ASP A 130 -1.71 9.95 -15.29
N TYR A 131 -1.32 9.42 -14.14
CA TYR A 131 -0.81 8.07 -13.97
C TYR A 131 -1.78 7.20 -13.17
N PRO A 132 -1.94 5.92 -13.55
CA PRO A 132 -2.82 5.00 -12.86
C PRO A 132 -2.37 4.81 -11.41
N LYS A 133 -3.37 4.80 -10.53
CA LYS A 133 -3.24 4.48 -9.11
C LYS A 133 -4.13 3.29 -8.83
N ILE A 134 -3.53 2.13 -8.61
CA ILE A 134 -4.22 0.85 -8.45
C ILE A 134 -4.17 0.49 -6.97
N PHE A 135 -5.33 0.16 -6.39
CA PHE A 135 -5.44 -0.29 -5.01
C PHE A 135 -5.91 -1.74 -5.00
N ILE A 136 -5.16 -2.61 -4.34
CA ILE A 136 -5.49 -4.02 -4.10
C ILE A 136 -5.73 -4.15 -2.60
N ILE A 137 -6.93 -4.57 -2.22
CA ILE A 137 -7.32 -4.77 -0.83
C ILE A 137 -7.51 -6.26 -0.62
N ASP A 138 -6.78 -6.82 0.35
CA ASP A 138 -6.69 -8.25 0.65
C ASP A 138 -6.95 -8.51 2.15
#